data_AF-A0A8S9M490-F1
#
_entry.id   AF-A0A8S9M490-F1
#
_cell.length_a   1.000
_cell.length_b   1.000
_cell.length_c   1.000
_cell.angle_alpha   90.00
_cell.angle_beta   90.00
_cell.angle_gamma   90.00
#
_symmetry.space_group_name_H-M   'P 1'
#
loop_
_entity.id
_entity.type
_entity.pdbx_description
1 polymer ?
#
loop_
_entity_poly.entity_id
_entity_poly.type
_entity_poly.pdbx_seq_one_letter_code
_entity_poly.pdbx_strand_id
1 'polypeptide(L)'
;MASASTPISAFAAWNFTWLLFPSNTQFYIYMHFSEIQSLQANETREFSVLVNGDPMHERYSPKPLSTETLSYFTPQQCDKGTCIVELLRTSKSTLPPLINAIEIYTVIDFPLLETNQDDVLAIKSIQNTYGLSRISWQGDPCVPIEFLWDGLNCDNSNASEPPIVTYLNLSSSQLTGIIAPGIQNLTNLKELDLSNNNLTGGVPEFLAGMKTLLVINLSANNLNGSIPQDLLKKKGLKLISDGNPDLICADELCANKSVGSKKKSSVVPIVVSVVVVVVLGSALAFFFVFRKKKTPNSADPRTTRSSLPAIMTKNRRFTYSEVVTMTYNFEKILGKGGFGMVYHGTVNGTEQVAVKVLSHSSSQGYKEFKAEVELLLRVHHKNLVRLVGYCDEGENLALKYEYMANGDLREHMSGNRGGSILNWETRLKMVVQSAQGLEYLHNGCKPPMIHRDVKTTNILLNEHFQAKLADFGLSRSFPVEGETHVSTVVAGTPGYLDPEYYRTNWLNEKSDVYSFRIVLLEIITNQPVINQNREKPYIAEWVGVMLTEGDIQNIVDPKLLGDYDSGSVWRAVELAMSCLNPSSARRPTMSEVVTELNECLAYENSREGTSQNMTHRVL
;
A
#
# COMPACT_ATOMS: atom_id res chain seq x y z
N MET A 1 28.89 -18.05 1.22
CA MET A 1 28.08 -17.81 -0.01
C MET A 1 27.92 -19.15 -0.71
N ALA A 2 26.70 -19.52 -1.11
CA ALA A 2 26.42 -20.83 -1.73
C ALA A 2 26.21 -20.76 -3.26
N SER A 3 26.19 -19.56 -3.83
CA SER A 3 25.93 -19.30 -5.24
C SER A 3 26.89 -18.22 -5.76
N ALA A 4 27.04 -18.16 -7.09
CA ALA A 4 27.78 -17.12 -7.80
C ALA A 4 27.11 -16.83 -9.15
N SER A 5 27.23 -15.59 -9.62
CA SER A 5 26.86 -15.18 -10.97
C SER A 5 28.08 -15.33 -11.90
N THR A 6 27.85 -15.85 -13.11
CA THR A 6 28.86 -15.99 -14.17
C THR A 6 28.26 -15.53 -15.49
N PRO A 7 29.07 -15.02 -16.44
CA PRO A 7 28.59 -14.64 -17.76
C PRO A 7 28.12 -15.89 -18.56
N ILE A 8 27.12 -15.70 -19.42
CA ILE A 8 26.50 -16.76 -20.23
C ILE A 8 27.52 -17.41 -21.18
N SER A 9 28.45 -16.62 -21.71
CA SER A 9 29.55 -17.10 -22.55
C SER A 9 30.84 -17.13 -21.75
N ALA A 10 31.61 -18.20 -21.89
CA ALA A 10 32.92 -18.39 -21.24
C ALA A 10 33.97 -17.33 -21.65
N PHE A 11 33.72 -16.57 -22.72
CA PHE A 11 34.59 -15.51 -23.23
C PHE A 11 34.00 -14.12 -23.05
N ALA A 12 32.76 -14.00 -22.58
CA ALA A 12 32.14 -12.70 -22.33
C ALA A 12 32.62 -12.12 -21.00
N ALA A 13 32.66 -10.79 -20.95
CA ALA A 13 32.75 -10.06 -19.70
C ALA A 13 31.49 -10.31 -18.86
N TRP A 14 31.66 -10.38 -17.55
CA TRP A 14 30.52 -10.17 -16.65
C TRP A 14 30.39 -8.66 -16.44
N ASN A 15 29.21 -8.10 -16.67
CA ASN A 15 28.97 -6.69 -16.46
C ASN A 15 27.72 -6.44 -15.63
N PHE A 16 27.76 -5.37 -14.84
CA PHE A 16 26.63 -4.91 -14.05
C PHE A 16 26.59 -3.39 -14.11
N THR A 17 25.46 -2.84 -14.57
CA THR A 17 25.25 -1.40 -14.73
C THR A 17 24.14 -0.95 -13.80
N TRP A 18 24.33 0.17 -13.13
CA TRP A 18 23.30 0.81 -12.30
C TRP A 18 23.33 2.32 -12.49
N LEU A 19 22.23 2.97 -12.08
CA LEU A 19 22.06 4.41 -12.19
C LEU A 19 22.04 5.03 -10.79
N LEU A 20 22.75 6.15 -10.64
CA LEU A 20 22.77 6.99 -9.45
C LEU A 20 22.01 8.28 -9.73
N PHE A 21 21.16 8.66 -8.79
CA PHE A 21 20.42 9.91 -8.81
C PHE A 21 20.56 10.62 -7.45
N PRO A 22 20.97 11.90 -7.42
CA PRO A 22 21.46 12.71 -8.54
C PRO A 22 22.74 12.18 -9.20
N SER A 23 23.07 12.64 -10.41
CA SER A 23 24.19 12.09 -11.20
C SER A 23 25.58 12.32 -10.59
N ASN A 24 25.66 13.20 -9.60
CA ASN A 24 26.86 13.48 -8.83
C ASN A 24 26.93 12.69 -7.51
N THR A 25 25.97 11.79 -7.22
CA THR A 25 25.97 10.98 -6.01
C THR A 25 27.23 10.14 -5.92
N GLN A 26 27.84 10.16 -4.74
CA GLN A 26 28.98 9.34 -4.37
C GLN A 26 28.51 7.98 -3.84
N PHE A 27 29.30 6.93 -4.04
CA PHE A 27 28.97 5.58 -3.59
C PHE A 27 30.19 4.78 -3.13
N TYR A 28 29.95 3.86 -2.20
CA TYR A 28 30.84 2.75 -1.90
C TYR A 28 30.35 1.49 -2.59
N ILE A 29 31.29 0.65 -2.98
CA ILE A 29 31.03 -0.64 -3.61
C ILE A 29 31.86 -1.71 -2.92
N TYR A 30 31.19 -2.81 -2.58
CA TYR A 30 31.79 -4.00 -1.99
C TYR A 30 31.44 -5.19 -2.86
N MET A 31 32.46 -5.85 -3.42
CA MET A 31 32.29 -7.02 -4.26
C MET A 31 32.85 -8.24 -3.54
N HIS A 32 32.03 -9.26 -3.38
CA HIS A 32 32.39 -10.45 -2.64
C HIS A 32 32.66 -11.63 -3.58
N PHE A 33 33.78 -12.29 -3.34
CA PHE A 33 34.26 -13.39 -4.17
C PHE A 33 34.67 -14.59 -3.32
N SER A 34 34.33 -15.77 -3.81
CA SER A 34 34.74 -17.07 -3.27
C SER A 34 34.68 -18.08 -4.41
N GLU A 35 35.74 -18.86 -4.61
CA GLU A 35 35.70 -19.96 -5.57
C GLU A 35 34.86 -21.09 -4.97
N ILE A 36 33.67 -21.27 -5.54
CA ILE A 36 32.68 -22.26 -5.10
C ILE A 36 32.72 -23.54 -5.95
N GLN A 37 33.45 -23.52 -7.07
CA GLN A 37 33.66 -24.69 -7.93
C GLN A 37 34.98 -25.37 -7.56
N SER A 38 34.99 -26.70 -7.53
CA SER A 38 36.23 -27.47 -7.38
C SER A 38 36.97 -27.49 -8.72
N LEU A 39 38.04 -26.71 -8.83
CA LEU A 39 38.82 -26.58 -10.06
C LEU A 39 39.70 -27.82 -10.29
N GLN A 40 39.74 -28.32 -11.53
CA GLN A 40 40.71 -29.34 -11.94
C GLN A 40 42.12 -28.74 -12.05
N ALA A 41 43.17 -29.58 -12.09
CA ALA A 41 44.56 -29.13 -12.12
C ALA A 41 44.93 -28.26 -13.35
N ASN A 42 44.16 -28.37 -14.43
CA ASN A 42 44.30 -27.58 -15.66
C ASN A 42 43.31 -26.40 -15.74
N GLU A 43 42.47 -26.21 -14.72
CA GLU A 43 41.48 -25.14 -14.66
C GLU A 43 41.98 -23.99 -13.80
N THR A 44 41.79 -22.78 -14.31
CA THR A 44 42.18 -21.55 -13.63
C THR A 44 41.06 -20.54 -13.79
N ARG A 45 40.81 -19.78 -12.72
CA ARG A 45 39.94 -18.60 -12.75
C ARG A 45 40.74 -17.38 -12.36
N GLU A 46 40.98 -16.51 -13.33
CA GLU A 46 41.65 -15.23 -13.15
C GLU A 46 40.94 -14.17 -14.01
N PHE A 47 40.62 -13.02 -13.42
CA PHE A 47 39.95 -11.94 -14.12
C PHE A 47 40.38 -10.58 -13.57
N SER A 48 40.29 -9.53 -14.39
CA SER A 48 40.41 -8.15 -13.94
C SER A 48 39.05 -7.64 -13.47
N VAL A 49 39.06 -6.76 -12.48
CA VAL A 49 37.88 -6.08 -11.92
C VAL A 49 38.00 -4.61 -12.28
N LEU A 50 37.07 -4.09 -13.06
CA LEU A 50 36.99 -2.69 -13.44
C LEU A 50 35.72 -2.07 -12.88
N VAL A 51 35.83 -0.83 -12.44
CA VAL A 51 34.68 0.01 -12.05
C VAL A 51 34.77 1.29 -12.87
N ASN A 52 33.74 1.58 -13.66
CA ASN A 52 33.69 2.71 -14.60
C ASN A 52 34.85 2.75 -15.60
N GLY A 53 35.37 1.58 -15.99
CA GLY A 53 36.54 1.45 -16.86
C GLY A 53 37.88 1.60 -16.14
N ASP A 54 37.90 2.00 -14.88
CA ASP A 54 39.12 2.09 -14.07
C ASP A 54 39.45 0.72 -13.45
N PRO A 55 40.69 0.21 -13.59
CA PRO A 55 41.08 -1.08 -13.05
C PRO A 55 41.19 -1.01 -11.53
N MET A 56 40.29 -1.69 -10.84
CA MET A 56 40.35 -1.89 -9.40
C MET A 56 41.35 -2.99 -9.04
N HIS A 57 41.36 -4.07 -9.83
CA HIS A 57 42.31 -5.17 -9.68
C HIS A 57 42.61 -5.79 -11.05
N GLU A 58 43.88 -5.85 -11.46
CA GLU A 58 44.22 -6.32 -12.81
C GLU A 58 44.19 -7.85 -12.96
N ARG A 59 44.54 -8.59 -11.89
CA ARG A 59 44.59 -10.06 -11.87
C ARG A 59 44.07 -10.61 -10.55
N TYR A 60 42.78 -10.92 -10.50
CA TYR A 60 42.13 -11.44 -9.31
C TYR A 60 41.72 -12.91 -9.50
N SER A 61 42.02 -13.74 -8.50
CA SER A 61 41.63 -15.16 -8.44
C SER A 61 40.97 -15.42 -7.09
N PRO A 62 39.67 -15.75 -7.05
CA PRO A 62 38.97 -16.05 -5.81
C PRO A 62 39.56 -17.28 -5.08
N LYS A 63 39.61 -17.23 -3.74
CA LYS A 63 40.07 -18.37 -2.94
C LYS A 63 38.97 -19.46 -2.81
N PRO A 64 39.33 -20.75 -2.87
CA PRO A 64 38.38 -21.84 -2.66
C PRO A 64 37.69 -21.76 -1.30
N LEU A 65 36.36 -21.72 -1.30
CA LEU A 65 35.49 -21.74 -0.11
C LEU A 65 35.82 -20.68 0.95
N SER A 66 36.56 -19.64 0.56
CA SER A 66 36.91 -18.50 1.41
C SER A 66 36.38 -17.24 0.75
N THR A 67 35.66 -16.43 1.50
CA THR A 67 35.15 -15.14 1.03
C THR A 67 36.24 -14.09 1.14
N GLU A 68 36.46 -13.33 0.07
CA GLU A 68 37.22 -12.09 0.06
C GLU A 68 36.34 -10.95 -0.48
N THR A 69 36.52 -9.75 0.08
CA THR A 69 35.78 -8.55 -0.32
C THR A 69 36.73 -7.56 -0.95
N LEU A 70 36.43 -7.14 -2.17
CA LEU A 70 37.10 -6.03 -2.83
C LEU A 70 36.25 -4.77 -2.68
N SER A 71 36.84 -3.69 -2.18
CA SER A 71 36.19 -2.36 -2.10
C SER A 71 37.19 -1.22 -2.28
N TYR A 72 36.70 -0.03 -2.64
CA TYR A 72 37.49 1.20 -2.54
C TYR A 72 37.42 1.75 -1.11
N PHE A 73 38.52 2.36 -0.64
CA PHE A 73 38.55 3.06 0.65
C PHE A 73 37.93 4.46 0.59
N THR A 74 37.79 5.01 -0.62
CA THR A 74 37.17 6.31 -0.87
C THR A 74 35.90 6.13 -1.69
N PRO A 75 34.89 6.99 -1.50
CA PRO A 75 33.68 6.89 -2.29
C PRO A 75 33.98 7.25 -3.75
N GLN A 76 33.34 6.52 -4.66
CA GLN A 76 33.48 6.68 -6.09
C GLN A 76 32.33 7.52 -6.64
N GLN A 77 32.50 8.05 -7.85
CA GLN A 77 31.50 8.80 -8.58
C GLN A 77 31.54 8.35 -10.05
N CYS A 78 30.40 8.33 -10.71
CA CYS A 78 30.28 7.87 -12.09
C CYS A 78 30.01 9.03 -13.04
N ASP A 79 30.48 8.93 -14.29
CA ASP A 79 30.16 9.92 -15.30
C ASP A 79 28.65 9.92 -15.58
N LYS A 80 28.04 11.10 -15.43
CA LYS A 80 26.59 11.33 -15.63
C LYS A 80 25.69 10.34 -14.86
N GLY A 81 26.16 9.83 -13.72
CA GLY A 81 25.38 8.93 -12.85
C GLY A 81 25.18 7.51 -13.39
N THR A 82 25.81 7.12 -14.51
CA THR A 82 25.76 5.74 -15.00
C THR A 82 27.01 5.01 -14.59
N CYS A 83 26.86 4.02 -13.72
CA CYS A 83 27.97 3.25 -13.17
C CYS A 83 28.03 1.86 -13.79
N ILE A 84 29.23 1.32 -13.97
CA ILE A 84 29.43 -0.02 -14.48
C ILE A 84 30.53 -0.74 -13.71
N VAL A 85 30.31 -2.02 -13.43
CA VAL A 85 31.34 -2.97 -13.01
C VAL A 85 31.53 -3.97 -14.11
N GLU A 86 32.78 -4.26 -14.44
CA GLU A 86 33.15 -5.25 -15.44
C GLU A 86 34.19 -6.23 -14.86
N LEU A 87 33.91 -7.52 -15.00
CA LEU A 87 34.87 -8.58 -14.73
C LEU A 87 35.32 -9.15 -16.07
N LEU A 88 36.60 -8.98 -16.40
CA LEU A 88 37.16 -9.41 -17.68
C LEU A 88 38.08 -10.62 -17.45
N ARG A 89 37.75 -11.74 -18.09
CA ARG A 89 38.60 -12.94 -18.09
C ARG A 89 39.99 -12.59 -18.62
N THR A 90 41.05 -12.98 -17.89
CA THR A 90 42.42 -12.83 -18.41
C THR A 90 42.78 -13.94 -19.39
N SER A 91 43.84 -13.75 -20.17
CA SER A 91 44.36 -14.77 -21.08
C SER A 91 44.86 -16.04 -20.39
N LYS A 92 45.14 -15.99 -19.07
CA LYS A 92 45.58 -17.13 -18.27
C LYS A 92 44.43 -17.97 -17.72
N SER A 93 43.22 -17.42 -17.68
CA SER A 93 42.05 -18.09 -17.12
C SER A 93 41.45 -19.05 -18.13
N THR A 94 41.09 -20.26 -17.71
CA THR A 94 40.31 -21.19 -18.54
C THR A 94 38.81 -21.03 -18.32
N LEU A 95 38.42 -20.52 -17.15
CA LEU A 95 37.03 -20.33 -16.74
C LEU A 95 36.60 -18.85 -16.82
N PRO A 96 35.29 -18.57 -16.99
CA PRO A 96 34.78 -17.20 -16.95
C PRO A 96 34.94 -16.57 -15.56
N PRO A 97 34.83 -15.24 -15.43
CA PRO A 97 34.74 -14.60 -14.12
C PRO A 97 33.50 -15.08 -13.34
N LEU A 98 33.56 -14.98 -12.01
CA LEU A 98 32.42 -15.17 -11.14
C LEU A 98 32.36 -14.08 -10.08
N ILE A 99 31.18 -13.82 -9.55
CA ILE A 99 30.99 -12.96 -8.38
C ILE A 99 29.88 -13.54 -7.50
N ASN A 100 30.06 -13.50 -6.19
CA ASN A 100 29.10 -14.11 -5.27
C ASN A 100 28.06 -13.11 -4.77
N ALA A 101 28.48 -11.87 -4.47
CA ALA A 101 27.59 -10.79 -4.08
C ALA A 101 28.20 -9.42 -4.41
N ILE A 102 27.34 -8.42 -4.54
CA ILE A 102 27.72 -7.02 -4.73
C ILE A 102 26.84 -6.16 -3.83
N GLU A 103 27.45 -5.27 -3.06
CA GLU A 103 26.75 -4.31 -2.21
C GLU A 103 27.15 -2.90 -2.63
N ILE A 104 26.17 -2.02 -2.78
CA ILE A 104 26.36 -0.63 -3.22
C ILE A 104 25.67 0.28 -2.22
N TYR A 105 26.43 1.19 -1.63
CA TYR A 105 25.95 2.15 -0.65
C TYR A 105 26.17 3.56 -1.16
N THR A 106 25.11 4.36 -1.29
CA THR A 106 25.23 5.78 -1.63
C THR A 106 25.61 6.59 -0.41
N VAL A 107 26.48 7.57 -0.58
CA VAL A 107 26.79 8.54 0.47
C VAL A 107 25.60 9.47 0.65
N ILE A 108 25.10 9.55 1.87
CA ILE A 108 24.12 10.56 2.29
C ILE A 108 24.89 11.56 3.14
N ASP A 109 25.02 12.78 2.63
CA ASP A 109 25.59 13.87 3.40
C ASP A 109 24.53 14.40 4.36
N PHE A 110 24.91 14.61 5.62
CA PHE A 110 24.07 15.21 6.65
C PHE A 110 24.60 16.62 6.95
N PRO A 111 24.35 17.62 6.07
CA PRO A 111 24.81 18.99 6.30
C PRO A 111 24.03 19.69 7.43
N LEU A 112 22.90 19.12 7.84
CA LEU A 112 22.02 19.64 8.87
C LEU A 112 22.41 19.07 10.24
N LEU A 113 22.22 19.89 11.28
CA LEU A 113 22.29 19.43 12.66
C LEU A 113 21.21 18.40 12.95
N GLU A 114 21.47 17.53 13.93
CA GLU A 114 20.49 16.58 14.47
C GLU A 114 19.28 17.32 15.07
N THR A 115 18.12 16.67 15.08
CA THR A 115 16.89 17.19 15.68
C THR A 115 17.10 17.54 17.14
N ASN A 116 16.41 18.58 17.60
CA ASN A 116 16.40 18.98 19.00
C ASN A 116 16.13 17.77 19.92
N GLN A 117 17.04 17.52 20.87
CA GLN A 117 17.03 16.32 21.69
C GLN A 117 15.75 16.15 22.52
N ASP A 118 15.13 17.25 22.98
CA ASP A 118 13.89 17.19 23.75
C ASP A 118 12.72 16.72 22.88
N ASP A 119 12.66 17.15 21.62
CA ASP A 119 11.67 16.69 20.65
C ASP A 119 11.87 15.22 20.29
N VAL A 120 13.14 14.76 20.14
CA VAL A 120 13.46 13.34 19.92
C VAL A 120 12.95 12.49 21.08
N LEU A 121 13.21 12.90 22.32
CA LEU A 121 12.74 12.19 23.52
C LEU A 121 11.21 12.20 23.61
N ALA A 122 10.57 13.33 23.29
CA ALA A 122 9.12 13.47 23.29
C ALA A 122 8.45 12.53 22.27
N ILE A 123 8.91 12.53 21.01
CA ILE A 123 8.36 11.66 19.97
C ILE A 123 8.61 10.19 20.29
N LYS A 124 9.79 9.80 20.78
CA LYS A 124 10.05 8.41 21.21
C LYS A 124 9.18 7.99 22.40
N SER A 125 8.92 8.90 23.33
CA SER A 125 7.99 8.66 24.44
C SER A 125 6.56 8.43 23.92
N ILE A 126 6.10 9.24 22.96
CA ILE A 126 4.79 9.08 22.31
C ILE A 126 4.72 7.76 21.53
N GLN A 127 5.77 7.41 20.80
CA GLN A 127 5.91 6.14 20.09
C GLN A 127 5.72 4.96 21.04
N ASN A 128 6.43 4.97 22.17
CA ASN A 128 6.37 3.92 23.18
C ASN A 128 5.01 3.86 23.87
N THR A 129 4.42 5.02 24.19
CA THR A 129 3.10 5.12 24.86
C THR A 129 2.01 4.42 24.04
N TYR A 130 2.05 4.57 22.73
CA TYR A 130 1.04 4.00 21.83
C TYR A 130 1.48 2.69 21.16
N GLY A 131 2.68 2.18 21.43
CA GLY A 131 3.21 0.99 20.78
C GLY A 131 3.34 1.11 19.26
N LEU A 132 3.67 2.31 18.75
CA LEU A 132 3.71 2.58 17.31
C LEU A 132 4.91 1.90 16.64
N SER A 133 4.61 1.02 15.69
CA SER A 133 5.61 0.36 14.84
C SER A 133 5.52 0.92 13.41
N ARG A 134 6.19 2.06 13.18
CA ARG A 134 6.30 2.69 11.85
C ARG A 134 7.73 2.48 11.33
N ILE A 135 7.87 1.95 10.12
CA ILE A 135 9.18 1.72 9.48
C ILE A 135 9.93 3.05 9.27
N SER A 136 9.20 4.13 8.97
CA SER A 136 9.76 5.47 8.83
C SER A 136 10.23 6.08 10.14
N TRP A 137 9.81 5.57 11.30
CA TRP A 137 10.20 6.09 12.60
C TRP A 137 11.48 5.41 13.09
N GLN A 138 12.55 5.56 12.31
CA GLN A 138 13.88 5.04 12.60
C GLN A 138 14.91 6.15 12.43
N GLY A 139 15.90 6.23 13.33
CA GLY A 139 16.93 7.27 13.28
C GLY A 139 16.49 8.60 13.87
N ASP A 140 16.86 9.69 13.20
CA ASP A 140 16.54 11.06 13.59
C ASP A 140 15.16 11.48 13.02
N PRO A 141 14.27 12.13 13.82
CA PRO A 141 12.92 12.43 13.38
C PRO A 141 12.79 13.43 12.23
N CYS A 142 13.69 14.40 12.10
CA CYS A 142 13.57 15.50 11.15
C CYS A 142 14.60 15.49 10.03
N VAL A 143 15.76 14.83 10.21
CA VAL A 143 16.84 14.82 9.22
C VAL A 143 17.34 13.40 8.91
N PRO A 144 17.70 13.11 7.64
CA PRO A 144 17.62 13.98 6.47
C PRO A 144 16.16 14.27 6.08
N ILE A 145 15.93 15.41 5.43
CA ILE A 145 14.56 15.83 5.05
C ILE A 145 13.91 14.78 4.13
N GLU A 146 14.71 14.11 3.32
CA GLU A 146 14.29 13.04 2.42
C GLU A 146 13.72 11.81 3.17
N PHE A 147 14.08 11.66 4.46
CA PHE A 147 13.64 10.57 5.33
C PHE A 147 12.93 11.08 6.59
N LEU A 148 12.38 12.29 6.54
CA LEU A 148 11.52 12.86 7.57
C LEU A 148 10.47 11.84 8.01
N TRP A 149 10.33 11.64 9.32
CA TRP A 149 9.40 10.65 9.86
C TRP A 149 7.96 10.97 9.45
N ASP A 150 7.24 9.95 8.96
CA ASP A 150 5.86 10.15 8.48
C ASP A 150 4.98 10.71 9.60
N GLY A 151 4.20 11.74 9.25
CA GLY A 151 3.31 12.45 10.19
C GLY A 151 3.99 13.57 10.98
N LEU A 152 5.29 13.80 10.81
CA LEU A 152 5.98 14.97 11.36
C LEU A 152 6.16 16.06 10.31
N ASN A 153 6.21 17.31 10.76
CA ASN A 153 6.87 18.39 10.05
C ASN A 153 7.78 19.13 11.03
N CYS A 154 8.95 19.53 10.56
CA CYS A 154 9.94 20.19 11.38
C CYS A 154 10.31 21.55 10.82
N ASP A 155 10.57 22.51 11.70
CA ASP A 155 11.20 23.76 11.33
C ASP A 155 12.71 23.52 11.23
N ASN A 156 13.23 23.63 10.01
CA ASN A 156 14.64 23.51 9.66
C ASN A 156 15.10 24.73 8.83
N SER A 157 14.40 25.86 8.98
CA SER A 157 14.65 27.08 8.20
C SER A 157 16.05 27.66 8.43
N ASN A 158 16.66 27.39 9.58
CA ASN A 158 18.02 27.78 9.91
C ASN A 158 18.92 26.53 10.07
N ALA A 159 19.80 26.29 9.10
CA ALA A 159 20.74 25.16 9.13
C ALA A 159 21.77 25.21 10.29
N SER A 160 21.87 26.34 10.99
CA SER A 160 22.75 26.49 12.18
C SER A 160 22.05 26.15 13.49
N GLU A 161 20.77 25.80 13.46
CA GLU A 161 19.98 25.42 14.63
C GLU A 161 19.44 23.98 14.47
N PRO A 162 19.34 23.21 15.58
CA PRO A 162 18.70 21.91 15.56
C PRO A 162 17.25 22.00 15.06
N PRO A 163 16.83 21.16 14.09
CA PRO A 163 15.44 21.09 13.68
C PRO A 163 14.49 20.81 14.85
N ILE A 164 13.31 21.42 14.83
CA ILE A 164 12.29 21.28 15.89
C ILE A 164 10.96 20.81 15.29
N VAL A 165 10.25 19.93 15.98
CA VAL A 165 8.95 19.39 15.54
C VAL A 165 7.87 20.46 15.71
N THR A 166 7.22 20.82 14.61
CA THR A 166 6.15 21.84 14.59
C THR A 166 4.79 21.27 14.22
N TYR A 167 4.73 20.07 13.67
CA TYR A 167 3.50 19.38 13.30
C TYR A 167 3.60 17.91 13.72
N LEU A 168 2.56 17.40 14.37
CA LEU A 168 2.44 16.00 14.74
C LEU A 168 1.06 15.47 14.33
N ASN A 169 1.05 14.56 13.38
CA ASN A 169 -0.14 13.86 12.91
C ASN A 169 -0.05 12.38 13.22
N LEU A 170 -0.90 11.96 14.14
CA LEU A 170 -1.16 10.57 14.50
C LEU A 170 -2.62 10.20 14.24
N SER A 171 -3.28 10.89 13.33
CA SER A 171 -4.64 10.55 12.93
C SER A 171 -4.72 9.15 12.33
N SER A 172 -5.86 8.48 12.49
CA SER A 172 -6.11 7.12 11.95
C SER A 172 -5.01 6.09 12.25
N SER A 173 -4.33 6.24 13.38
CA SER A 173 -3.21 5.37 13.79
C SER A 173 -3.63 4.27 14.77
N GLN A 174 -4.95 4.06 14.91
CA GLN A 174 -5.53 3.07 15.83
C GLN A 174 -5.07 3.26 17.28
N LEU A 175 -4.79 4.51 17.67
CA LEU A 175 -4.32 4.82 19.02
C LEU A 175 -5.38 4.43 20.05
N THR A 176 -4.95 3.85 21.16
CA THR A 176 -5.79 3.51 22.31
C THR A 176 -5.20 4.13 23.58
N GLY A 177 -5.96 4.10 24.68
CA GLY A 177 -5.53 4.72 25.95
C GLY A 177 -5.82 6.22 25.99
N ILE A 178 -5.07 6.96 26.79
CA ILE A 178 -5.23 8.40 26.97
C ILE A 178 -4.34 9.20 26.00
N ILE A 179 -4.63 10.49 25.83
CA ILE A 179 -3.72 11.41 25.12
C ILE A 179 -2.37 11.43 25.85
N ALA A 180 -1.31 11.00 25.14
CA ALA A 180 0.03 10.80 25.68
C ALA A 180 0.61 12.08 26.33
N PRO A 181 1.02 12.02 27.61
CA PRO A 181 1.64 13.17 28.29
C PRO A 181 2.92 13.68 27.63
N GLY A 182 3.64 12.81 26.90
CA GLY A 182 4.86 13.18 26.17
C GLY A 182 4.64 14.30 25.15
N ILE A 183 3.40 14.53 24.68
CA ILE A 183 3.04 15.64 23.78
C ILE A 183 3.34 17.01 24.41
N GLN A 184 3.26 17.13 25.75
CA GLN A 184 3.56 18.38 26.46
C GLN A 184 4.99 18.87 26.21
N ASN A 185 5.93 17.96 25.92
CA ASN A 185 7.34 18.29 25.75
C ASN A 185 7.65 18.86 24.36
N LEU A 186 6.74 18.76 23.39
CA LEU A 186 6.87 19.37 22.07
C LEU A 186 6.51 20.86 22.15
N THR A 187 7.38 21.65 22.77
CA THR A 187 7.10 23.05 23.15
C THR A 187 6.89 23.99 21.96
N ASN A 188 7.36 23.60 20.77
CA ASN A 188 7.23 24.36 19.52
C ASN A 188 6.12 23.83 18.59
N LEU A 189 5.31 22.87 19.05
CA LEU A 189 4.25 22.27 18.26
C LEU A 189 3.15 23.29 17.90
N LYS A 190 2.93 23.48 16.61
CA LYS A 190 1.91 24.37 16.04
C LYS A 190 0.62 23.64 15.74
N GLU A 191 0.70 22.39 15.29
CA GLU A 191 -0.48 21.60 14.95
C GLU A 191 -0.38 20.17 15.50
N LEU A 192 -1.47 19.71 16.10
CA LEU A 192 -1.63 18.37 16.65
C LEU A 192 -2.88 17.73 16.06
N ASP A 193 -2.71 16.64 15.32
CA ASP A 193 -3.83 15.83 14.82
C ASP A 193 -3.81 14.43 15.45
N LEU A 194 -4.81 14.17 16.30
CA LEU A 194 -5.09 12.89 16.94
C LEU A 194 -6.43 12.30 16.49
N SER A 195 -7.00 12.81 15.41
CA SER A 195 -8.35 12.44 14.99
C SER A 195 -8.48 11.00 14.50
N ASN A 196 -9.70 10.47 14.49
CA ASN A 196 -10.01 9.13 13.96
C ASN A 196 -9.22 8.01 14.65
N ASN A 197 -9.13 8.06 15.97
CA ASN A 197 -8.49 7.03 16.79
C ASN A 197 -9.50 6.47 17.81
N ASN A 198 -9.02 5.60 18.70
CA ASN A 198 -9.82 5.01 19.78
C ASN A 198 -9.34 5.52 21.15
N LEU A 199 -8.92 6.79 21.21
CA LEU A 199 -8.45 7.43 22.44
C LEU A 199 -9.61 7.62 23.41
N THR A 200 -9.32 7.50 24.70
CA THR A 200 -10.26 7.54 25.81
C THR A 200 -9.77 8.53 26.88
N GLY A 201 -10.62 8.81 27.87
CA GLY A 201 -10.29 9.73 28.96
C GLY A 201 -10.51 11.20 28.60
N GLY A 202 -10.17 12.09 29.54
CA GLY A 202 -10.36 13.52 29.41
C GLY A 202 -9.34 14.21 28.50
N VAL A 203 -9.72 15.35 27.93
CA VAL A 203 -8.81 16.25 27.21
C VAL A 203 -7.82 16.86 28.23
N PRO A 204 -6.50 16.63 28.11
CA PRO A 204 -5.53 17.08 29.12
C PRO A 204 -5.39 18.59 29.22
N GLU A 205 -5.22 19.10 30.45
CA GLU A 205 -5.01 20.54 30.71
C GLU A 205 -3.71 21.08 30.09
N PHE A 206 -2.67 20.25 29.94
CA PHE A 206 -1.38 20.69 29.40
C PHE A 206 -1.50 21.28 27.99
N LEU A 207 -2.51 20.88 27.21
CA LEU A 207 -2.77 21.41 25.86
C LEU A 207 -3.04 22.92 25.90
N ALA A 208 -3.63 23.44 26.98
CA ALA A 208 -3.85 24.87 27.15
C ALA A 208 -2.51 25.63 27.32
N GLY A 209 -1.55 24.99 27.99
CA GLY A 209 -0.21 25.52 28.28
C GLY A 209 0.74 25.56 27.09
N MET A 210 0.46 24.82 26.01
CA MET A 210 1.30 24.80 24.81
C MET A 210 1.16 26.11 24.03
N LYS A 211 2.16 27.00 24.12
CA LYS A 211 2.06 28.41 23.67
C LYS A 211 1.94 28.58 22.15
N THR A 212 2.58 27.69 21.41
CA THR A 212 2.73 27.73 19.94
C THR A 212 1.59 27.01 19.20
N LEU A 213 0.76 26.26 19.93
CA LEU A 213 -0.30 25.42 19.37
C LEU A 213 -1.43 26.27 18.79
N LEU A 214 -1.70 26.09 17.50
CA LEU A 214 -2.69 26.81 16.69
C LEU A 214 -3.86 25.91 16.29
N VAL A 215 -3.61 24.62 16.06
CA VAL A 215 -4.63 23.66 15.63
C VAL A 215 -4.56 22.40 16.47
N ILE A 216 -5.71 21.96 16.98
CA ILE A 216 -5.86 20.66 17.64
C ILE A 216 -7.05 19.96 17.02
N ASN A 217 -6.82 18.77 16.49
CA ASN A 217 -7.87 17.90 15.97
C ASN A 217 -7.98 16.64 16.82
N LEU A 218 -9.04 16.55 17.62
CA LEU A 218 -9.39 15.43 18.49
C LEU A 218 -10.64 14.68 18.00
N SER A 219 -11.14 15.01 16.81
CA SER A 219 -12.39 14.46 16.30
C SER A 219 -12.36 12.93 16.12
N ALA A 220 -13.52 12.30 16.16
CA ALA A 220 -13.70 10.86 15.97
C ALA A 220 -12.79 10.03 16.91
N ASN A 221 -13.03 10.16 18.21
CA ASN A 221 -12.40 9.40 19.29
C ASN A 221 -13.47 9.01 20.34
N ASN A 222 -13.06 8.40 21.45
CA ASN A 222 -13.92 8.08 22.60
C ASN A 222 -13.54 8.92 23.84
N LEU A 223 -13.14 10.18 23.63
CA LEU A 223 -12.80 11.09 24.73
C LEU A 223 -14.05 11.42 25.55
N ASN A 224 -13.88 11.65 26.83
CA ASN A 224 -14.97 11.90 27.77
C ASN A 224 -14.68 13.07 28.71
N GLY A 225 -15.65 13.44 29.54
CA GLY A 225 -15.50 14.54 30.49
C GLY A 225 -15.62 15.91 29.82
N SER A 226 -15.13 16.97 30.47
CA SER A 226 -15.24 18.34 29.95
C SER A 226 -13.95 18.82 29.29
N ILE A 227 -14.07 19.59 28.20
CA ILE A 227 -12.92 20.30 27.62
C ILE A 227 -12.41 21.37 28.63
N PRO A 228 -11.10 21.43 28.92
CA PRO A 228 -10.54 22.42 29.84
C PRO A 228 -10.89 23.86 29.43
N GLN A 229 -11.36 24.66 30.40
CA GLN A 229 -11.80 26.04 30.16
C GLN A 229 -10.67 26.94 29.63
N ASP A 230 -9.45 26.72 30.09
CA ASP A 230 -8.28 27.48 29.62
C ASP A 230 -7.93 27.17 28.16
N LEU A 231 -8.26 25.95 27.69
CA LEU A 231 -8.10 25.57 26.29
C LEU A 231 -9.11 26.30 25.40
N LEU A 232 -10.38 26.38 25.84
CA LEU A 232 -11.45 27.09 25.13
C LEU A 232 -11.21 28.61 25.06
N LYS A 233 -10.55 29.19 26.07
CA LYS A 233 -10.22 30.62 26.12
C LYS A 233 -8.97 31.00 25.31
N LYS A 234 -8.24 30.02 24.77
CA LYS A 234 -6.98 30.26 24.05
C LYS A 234 -7.27 30.94 22.70
N LYS A 235 -6.95 32.24 22.62
CA LYS A 235 -7.17 33.04 21.39
C LYS A 235 -6.37 32.49 20.22
N GLY A 236 -7.02 32.34 19.07
CA GLY A 236 -6.39 31.89 17.83
C GLY A 236 -6.23 30.38 17.69
N LEU A 237 -6.61 29.60 18.72
CA LEU A 237 -6.63 28.15 18.66
C LEU A 237 -7.87 27.65 17.90
N LYS A 238 -7.67 26.78 16.91
CA LYS A 238 -8.73 26.01 16.27
C LYS A 238 -8.80 24.61 16.89
N LEU A 239 -9.86 24.37 17.67
CA LEU A 239 -10.15 23.06 18.25
C LEU A 239 -11.25 22.34 17.47
N ILE A 240 -10.97 21.14 17.00
CA ILE A 240 -11.91 20.25 16.32
C ILE A 240 -12.12 19.03 17.23
N SER A 241 -13.34 18.81 17.71
CA SER A 241 -13.62 17.75 18.71
C SER A 241 -14.87 16.92 18.40
N ASP A 242 -15.46 17.10 17.22
CA ASP A 242 -16.67 16.41 16.78
C ASP A 242 -16.49 14.88 16.77
N GLY A 243 -17.55 14.12 17.04
CA GLY A 243 -17.49 12.65 17.03
C GLY A 243 -16.85 12.04 18.27
N ASN A 244 -16.93 12.70 19.42
CA ASN A 244 -16.65 12.14 20.75
C ASN A 244 -17.97 12.09 21.57
N PRO A 245 -18.63 10.93 21.70
CA PRO A 245 -19.98 10.85 22.27
C PRO A 245 -20.13 11.38 23.71
N ASP A 246 -19.10 11.16 24.54
CA ASP A 246 -19.14 11.47 25.98
C ASP A 246 -18.36 12.75 26.34
N LEU A 247 -17.90 13.51 25.34
CA LEU A 247 -17.15 14.74 25.55
C LEU A 247 -18.09 15.94 25.66
N ILE A 248 -18.05 16.61 26.80
CA ILE A 248 -18.90 17.74 27.13
C ILE A 248 -18.15 19.03 26.78
N CYS A 249 -18.68 19.78 25.81
CA CYS A 249 -18.29 21.17 25.61
C CYS A 249 -19.35 22.10 26.23
N ALA A 250 -18.99 22.77 27.32
CA ALA A 250 -19.92 23.56 28.13
C ALA A 250 -20.16 24.99 27.61
N ASP A 251 -19.68 25.34 26.41
CA ASP A 251 -19.68 26.72 25.91
C ASP A 251 -20.38 26.82 24.53
N GLU A 252 -21.04 27.97 24.27
CA GLU A 252 -21.69 28.28 22.98
C GLU A 252 -20.69 28.30 21.79
N LEU A 253 -19.39 28.22 22.09
CA LEU A 253 -18.28 28.15 21.15
C LEU A 253 -18.15 26.82 20.40
N CYS A 254 -18.81 25.74 20.83
CA CYS A 254 -18.81 24.44 20.16
C CYS A 254 -20.04 24.16 19.27
N ALA A 255 -20.92 25.14 19.03
CA ALA A 255 -22.18 24.90 18.34
C ALA A 255 -22.07 24.90 16.80
N ASN A 256 -21.96 23.72 16.18
CA ASN A 256 -22.44 23.51 14.80
C ASN A 256 -23.89 22.99 14.85
N LYS A 257 -24.85 23.86 14.56
CA LYS A 257 -26.26 23.49 14.42
C LYS A 257 -26.42 22.52 13.24
N SER A 258 -26.92 21.32 13.53
CA SER A 258 -27.67 20.50 12.58
C SER A 258 -28.91 21.28 12.14
N VAL A 259 -28.95 21.71 10.87
CA VAL A 259 -30.12 22.40 10.31
C VAL A 259 -31.16 21.36 9.91
N GLY A 260 -32.02 21.02 10.86
CA GLY A 260 -33.38 20.54 10.60
C GLY A 260 -34.30 21.72 10.31
N SER A 261 -35.11 21.56 9.26
CA SER A 261 -36.07 22.51 8.67
C SER A 261 -36.69 23.58 9.61
N LYS A 262 -36.72 24.83 9.15
CA LYS A 262 -37.96 25.64 8.99
C LYS A 262 -37.66 26.94 8.24
N LYS A 263 -38.37 27.13 7.12
CA LYS A 263 -38.45 28.39 6.36
C LYS A 263 -38.92 29.53 7.28
N LYS A 264 -38.32 30.71 7.13
CA LYS A 264 -39.04 31.99 6.98
C LYS A 264 -38.13 33.03 6.32
N SER A 265 -38.69 33.62 5.27
CA SER A 265 -38.12 34.69 4.43
C SER A 265 -38.11 36.02 5.18
N SER A 266 -37.03 36.79 5.03
CA SER A 266 -37.11 38.26 5.03
C SER A 266 -35.97 38.85 4.18
N VAL A 267 -36.30 39.93 3.47
CA VAL A 267 -35.61 40.46 2.28
C VAL A 267 -35.08 41.87 2.60
N VAL A 268 -33.76 42.08 2.43
CA VAL A 268 -33.03 43.28 1.88
C VAL A 268 -32.90 44.54 2.80
N PRO A 269 -31.86 45.42 2.65
CA PRO A 269 -30.86 45.55 1.58
C PRO A 269 -29.36 45.52 1.95
N ILE A 270 -28.57 45.16 0.92
CA ILE A 270 -27.11 45.31 0.82
C ILE A 270 -26.80 46.70 0.25
N VAL A 271 -25.95 47.47 0.94
CA VAL A 271 -25.26 48.63 0.36
C VAL A 271 -23.89 48.17 -0.11
N VAL A 272 -23.70 48.23 -1.43
CA VAL A 272 -22.46 47.92 -2.14
C VAL A 272 -21.42 49.00 -1.84
N SER A 273 -20.24 48.61 -1.35
CA SER A 273 -19.07 49.49 -1.35
C SER A 273 -18.15 49.10 -2.52
N VAL A 274 -18.01 50.05 -3.45
CA VAL A 274 -17.44 49.96 -4.81
C VAL A 274 -15.92 49.70 -4.85
N VAL A 275 -15.29 49.46 -3.72
CA VAL A 275 -13.81 49.45 -3.60
C VAL A 275 -13.18 48.12 -4.06
N VAL A 276 -13.90 47.00 -4.00
CA VAL A 276 -13.33 45.66 -4.27
C VAL A 276 -13.15 45.38 -5.77
N VAL A 277 -13.98 45.95 -6.64
CA VAL A 277 -13.96 45.68 -8.09
C VAL A 277 -12.80 46.39 -8.79
N VAL A 278 -12.40 47.58 -8.32
CA VAL A 278 -11.31 48.36 -8.91
C VAL A 278 -9.94 47.75 -8.56
N VAL A 279 -9.79 47.18 -7.36
CA VAL A 279 -8.55 46.53 -6.90
C VAL A 279 -8.34 45.18 -7.60
N LEU A 280 -9.39 44.39 -7.81
CA LEU A 280 -9.30 43.12 -8.54
C LEU A 280 -9.05 43.34 -10.04
N GLY A 281 -9.61 44.40 -10.63
CA GLY A 281 -9.40 44.74 -12.04
C GLY A 281 -7.96 45.16 -12.36
N SER A 282 -7.32 45.92 -11.48
CA SER A 282 -5.93 46.38 -11.68
C SER A 282 -4.91 45.25 -11.46
N ALA A 283 -5.15 44.36 -10.49
CA ALA A 283 -4.31 43.18 -10.24
C ALA A 283 -4.32 42.19 -11.42
N LEU A 284 -5.50 41.98 -12.05
CA LEU A 284 -5.62 41.11 -13.23
C LEU A 284 -4.94 41.72 -14.47
N ALA A 285 -5.04 43.04 -14.66
CA ALA A 285 -4.35 43.72 -15.76
C ALA A 285 -2.82 43.63 -15.62
N PHE A 286 -2.28 43.80 -14.40
CA PHE A 286 -0.85 43.61 -14.12
C PHE A 286 -0.39 42.16 -14.35
N PHE A 287 -1.22 41.17 -14.02
CA PHE A 287 -0.91 39.75 -14.25
C PHE A 287 -0.83 39.38 -15.74
N PHE A 288 -1.68 39.97 -16.59
CA PHE A 288 -1.67 39.72 -18.03
C PHE A 288 -0.52 40.41 -18.78
N VAL A 289 -0.03 41.56 -18.29
CA VAL A 289 1.12 42.26 -18.92
C VAL A 289 2.44 41.51 -18.64
N PHE A 290 2.60 40.87 -17.48
CA PHE A 290 3.80 40.09 -17.16
C PHE A 290 3.88 38.72 -17.85
N ARG A 291 2.75 38.13 -18.31
CA ARG A 291 2.77 36.89 -19.11
C ARG A 291 3.13 37.10 -20.58
N LYS A 292 3.30 38.35 -21.06
CA LYS A 292 3.62 38.63 -22.47
C LYS A 292 5.11 38.87 -22.79
N LYS A 293 6.03 38.70 -21.84
CA LYS A 293 7.48 38.68 -22.12
C LYS A 293 8.12 37.38 -21.68
N LYS A 294 7.94 36.34 -22.49
CA LYS A 294 8.90 35.23 -22.68
C LYS A 294 8.44 34.39 -23.86
N THR A 295 8.94 34.72 -25.04
CA THR A 295 8.93 33.82 -26.21
C THR A 295 10.05 32.78 -26.07
N PRO A 296 9.87 31.56 -26.58
CA PRO A 296 10.82 30.47 -26.50
C PRO A 296 11.79 30.48 -27.69
N ASN A 297 13.02 30.01 -27.50
CA ASN A 297 13.86 29.58 -28.61
C ASN A 297 14.63 28.29 -28.26
N SER A 298 14.57 27.39 -29.24
CA SER A 298 15.43 26.22 -29.53
C SER A 298 15.22 24.92 -28.76
N ALA A 299 14.83 23.91 -29.54
CA ALA A 299 14.80 22.48 -29.25
C ALA A 299 16.12 21.82 -29.64
N ASP A 300 16.53 20.76 -28.91
CA ASP A 300 17.01 19.46 -29.45
C ASP A 300 17.03 18.39 -28.31
N PRO A 301 17.16 17.07 -28.58
CA PRO A 301 16.24 16.07 -28.06
C PRO A 301 16.95 14.91 -27.32
N ARG A 302 16.18 13.87 -27.01
CA ARG A 302 16.58 12.53 -26.52
C ARG A 302 16.72 12.39 -25.01
N THR A 303 15.56 12.33 -24.37
CA THR A 303 15.34 11.40 -23.24
C THR A 303 14.27 10.41 -23.69
N THR A 304 14.65 9.14 -23.76
CA THR A 304 13.79 8.03 -24.17
C THR A 304 12.70 7.86 -23.13
N ARG A 305 11.55 8.50 -23.39
CA ARG A 305 10.30 8.25 -22.67
C ARG A 305 9.94 6.78 -22.87
N SER A 306 9.82 6.04 -21.78
CA SER A 306 9.08 4.79 -21.73
C SER A 306 7.72 5.01 -22.42
N SER A 307 7.43 4.14 -23.39
CA SER A 307 6.36 4.24 -24.37
C SER A 307 4.99 3.99 -23.74
N LEU A 308 4.31 5.07 -23.39
CA LEU A 308 2.85 5.14 -23.33
C LEU A 308 2.38 6.18 -24.35
N PRO A 309 1.39 5.91 -25.21
CA PRO A 309 0.80 6.93 -26.04
C PRO A 309 0.14 7.98 -25.13
N ALA A 310 0.67 9.21 -25.14
CA ALA A 310 0.16 10.36 -24.37
C ALA A 310 -1.31 10.74 -24.68
N ILE A 311 -1.95 10.02 -25.62
CA ILE A 311 -3.31 10.23 -26.10
C ILE A 311 -4.33 9.48 -25.20
N MET A 312 -3.97 8.33 -24.60
CA MET A 312 -4.90 7.53 -23.77
C MET A 312 -5.10 8.09 -22.34
N THR A 313 -4.10 8.77 -21.78
CA THR A 313 -4.13 9.26 -20.38
C THR A 313 -4.90 10.57 -20.19
N LYS A 314 -5.08 11.38 -21.25
CA LYS A 314 -5.83 12.65 -21.15
C LYS A 314 -7.35 12.48 -21.00
N ASN A 315 -7.94 11.42 -21.55
CA ASN A 315 -9.41 11.23 -21.57
C ASN A 315 -9.99 10.60 -20.30
N ARG A 316 -9.15 10.25 -19.30
CA ARG A 316 -9.57 9.61 -18.05
C ARG A 316 -9.18 10.40 -16.80
N ARG A 317 -8.68 11.63 -16.96
CA ARG A 317 -8.30 12.52 -15.86
C ARG A 317 -9.47 13.42 -15.48
N PHE A 318 -9.76 13.49 -14.18
CA PHE A 318 -10.74 14.40 -13.59
C PHE A 318 -10.02 15.46 -12.76
N THR A 319 -10.62 16.64 -12.68
CA THR A 319 -10.22 17.70 -11.74
C THR A 319 -10.72 17.38 -10.34
N TYR A 320 -10.08 17.94 -9.32
CA TYR A 320 -10.54 17.76 -7.95
C TYR A 320 -11.94 18.36 -7.72
N SER A 321 -12.26 19.46 -8.41
CA SER A 321 -13.61 20.05 -8.40
C SER A 321 -14.68 19.07 -8.91
N GLU A 322 -14.38 18.31 -9.98
CA GLU A 322 -15.28 17.27 -10.47
C GLU A 322 -15.41 16.11 -9.46
N VAL A 323 -14.34 15.75 -8.75
CA VAL A 323 -14.36 14.75 -7.68
C VAL A 323 -15.28 15.18 -6.53
N VAL A 324 -15.15 16.42 -6.06
CA VAL A 324 -16.03 17.00 -5.03
C VAL A 324 -17.48 17.02 -5.51
N THR A 325 -17.71 17.42 -6.76
CA THR A 325 -19.05 17.51 -7.34
C THR A 325 -19.70 16.14 -7.47
N MET A 326 -19.00 15.14 -8.02
CA MET A 326 -19.57 13.80 -8.25
C MET A 326 -19.84 13.05 -6.95
N THR A 327 -19.09 13.33 -5.88
CA THR A 327 -19.26 12.69 -4.56
C THR A 327 -20.22 13.44 -3.65
N TYR A 328 -20.88 14.50 -4.15
CA TYR A 328 -21.73 15.39 -3.34
C TYR A 328 -20.99 15.92 -2.09
N ASN A 329 -19.77 16.41 -2.29
CA ASN A 329 -18.88 16.86 -1.21
C ASN A 329 -18.59 15.75 -0.18
N PHE A 330 -18.28 14.55 -0.68
CA PHE A 330 -17.89 13.39 0.11
C PHE A 330 -18.95 12.90 1.13
N GLU A 331 -20.24 13.09 0.82
CA GLU A 331 -21.34 12.85 1.76
C GLU A 331 -21.50 11.38 2.19
N LYS A 332 -21.38 10.44 1.22
CA LYS A 332 -21.66 9.02 1.46
C LYS A 332 -20.40 8.17 1.37
N ILE A 333 -19.94 7.70 2.53
CA ILE A 333 -18.82 6.77 2.65
C ILE A 333 -19.30 5.35 2.31
N LEU A 334 -18.55 4.65 1.48
CA LEU A 334 -18.72 3.24 1.14
C LEU A 334 -17.78 2.33 1.93
N GLY A 335 -16.59 2.82 2.26
CA GLY A 335 -15.60 2.05 3.01
C GLY A 335 -14.36 2.86 3.37
N LYS A 336 -13.60 2.34 4.34
CA LYS A 336 -12.30 2.86 4.78
C LYS A 336 -11.22 1.83 4.42
N GLY A 337 -10.34 2.18 3.49
CA GLY A 337 -9.18 1.35 3.12
C GLY A 337 -7.93 1.76 3.88
N GLY A 338 -6.83 1.02 3.71
CA GLY A 338 -5.53 1.34 4.32
C GLY A 338 -4.92 2.67 3.84
N PHE A 339 -5.42 3.21 2.72
CA PHE A 339 -4.78 4.30 1.97
C PHE A 339 -5.71 5.46 1.65
N GLY A 340 -6.94 5.43 2.16
CA GLY A 340 -7.92 6.45 1.85
C GLY A 340 -9.36 6.04 2.13
N MET A 341 -10.26 7.01 1.94
CA MET A 341 -11.69 6.83 2.09
C MET A 341 -12.33 6.60 0.73
N VAL A 342 -13.27 5.66 0.66
CA VAL A 342 -14.03 5.38 -0.56
C VAL A 342 -15.42 5.98 -0.42
N TYR A 343 -15.80 6.84 -1.36
CA TYR A 343 -17.08 7.53 -1.39
C TYR A 343 -17.94 7.05 -2.55
N HIS A 344 -19.25 7.08 -2.36
CA HIS A 344 -20.20 6.94 -3.44
C HIS A 344 -20.27 8.24 -4.23
N GLY A 345 -20.38 8.14 -5.55
CA GLY A 345 -20.61 9.30 -6.41
C GLY A 345 -21.50 8.99 -7.60
N THR A 346 -21.89 10.05 -8.30
CA THR A 346 -22.70 9.99 -9.52
C THR A 346 -22.08 10.88 -10.60
N VAL A 347 -21.86 10.33 -11.79
CA VAL A 347 -21.38 11.05 -12.98
C VAL A 347 -22.56 11.24 -13.95
N ASN A 348 -22.65 12.43 -14.56
CA ASN A 348 -23.74 12.77 -15.50
C ASN A 348 -25.15 12.54 -14.94
N GLY A 349 -25.32 12.60 -13.62
CA GLY A 349 -26.60 12.42 -12.92
C GLY A 349 -27.17 10.99 -12.90
N THR A 350 -26.53 10.01 -13.54
CA THR A 350 -27.08 8.65 -13.68
C THR A 350 -26.06 7.54 -13.45
N GLU A 351 -24.78 7.74 -13.80
CA GLU A 351 -23.76 6.71 -13.68
C GLU A 351 -23.20 6.67 -12.24
N GLN A 352 -23.46 5.59 -11.51
CA GLN A 352 -22.93 5.41 -10.16
C GLN A 352 -21.45 5.00 -10.20
N VAL A 353 -20.64 5.62 -9.34
CA VAL A 353 -19.20 5.39 -9.25
C VAL A 353 -18.75 5.26 -7.79
N ALA A 354 -17.62 4.60 -7.58
CA ALA A 354 -16.90 4.62 -6.31
C ALA A 354 -15.64 5.47 -6.45
N VAL A 355 -15.42 6.41 -5.54
CA VAL A 355 -14.28 7.33 -5.57
C VAL A 355 -13.42 7.12 -4.33
N LYS A 356 -12.23 6.53 -4.52
CA LYS A 356 -11.21 6.36 -3.48
C LYS A 356 -10.34 7.62 -3.44
N VAL A 357 -10.49 8.42 -2.39
CA VAL A 357 -9.68 9.61 -2.14
C VAL A 357 -8.53 9.21 -1.24
N LEU A 358 -7.30 9.45 -1.69
CA LEU A 358 -6.12 9.01 -0.95
C LEU A 358 -5.78 9.99 0.19
N SER A 359 -5.35 9.44 1.32
CA SER A 359 -4.95 10.26 2.47
C SER A 359 -3.63 10.98 2.18
N HIS A 360 -3.58 12.27 2.52
CA HIS A 360 -2.40 13.14 2.40
C HIS A 360 -1.19 12.74 3.29
N SER A 361 -1.33 11.68 4.10
CA SER A 361 -0.44 11.37 5.22
C SER A 361 0.57 10.26 4.97
N SER A 362 0.74 9.74 3.75
CA SER A 362 1.73 8.68 3.48
C SER A 362 2.42 8.80 2.12
N SER A 363 3.76 8.76 2.14
CA SER A 363 4.60 8.56 0.95
C SER A 363 4.28 7.24 0.21
N GLN A 364 3.71 6.27 0.94
CA GLN A 364 3.17 5.02 0.42
C GLN A 364 1.92 5.24 -0.45
N GLY A 365 0.97 6.09 -0.04
CA GLY A 365 -0.27 6.36 -0.78
C GLY A 365 -0.02 6.85 -2.23
N TYR A 366 0.97 7.71 -2.45
CA TYR A 366 1.34 8.14 -3.81
C TYR A 366 1.93 7.00 -4.66
N LYS A 367 2.76 6.12 -4.07
CA LYS A 367 3.32 4.96 -4.78
C LYS A 367 2.21 4.00 -5.20
N GLU A 368 1.24 3.76 -4.33
CA GLU A 368 0.10 2.90 -4.61
C GLU A 368 -0.87 3.50 -5.62
N PHE A 369 -1.14 4.80 -5.51
CA PHE A 369 -1.87 5.54 -6.54
C PHE A 369 -1.24 5.35 -7.91
N LYS A 370 0.08 5.57 -8.00
CA LYS A 370 0.81 5.46 -9.25
C LYS A 370 0.77 4.03 -9.78
N ALA A 371 1.00 3.02 -8.92
CA ALA A 371 0.90 1.62 -9.31
C ALA A 371 -0.49 1.29 -9.86
N GLU A 372 -1.54 1.70 -9.16
CA GLU A 372 -2.91 1.42 -9.54
C GLU A 372 -3.32 2.10 -10.85
N VAL A 373 -2.91 3.36 -11.07
CA VAL A 373 -3.11 4.06 -12.35
C VAL A 373 -2.32 3.40 -13.48
N GLU A 374 -1.04 3.07 -13.26
CA GLU A 374 -0.17 2.49 -14.29
C GLU A 374 -0.62 1.09 -14.72
N LEU A 375 -1.09 0.28 -13.77
CA LEU A 375 -1.51 -1.11 -13.98
C LEU A 375 -2.98 -1.18 -14.45
N LEU A 376 -3.94 -0.59 -13.73
CA LEU A 376 -5.36 -0.79 -14.01
C LEU A 376 -5.89 -0.05 -15.23
N LEU A 377 -5.23 1.02 -15.70
CA LEU A 377 -5.63 1.65 -16.96
C LEU A 377 -5.51 0.71 -18.16
N ARG A 378 -4.66 -0.33 -18.06
CA ARG A 378 -4.38 -1.29 -19.13
C ARG A 378 -5.15 -2.61 -18.98
N VAL A 379 -5.79 -2.81 -17.84
CA VAL A 379 -6.36 -4.10 -17.43
C VAL A 379 -7.87 -4.05 -17.47
N HIS A 380 -8.47 -4.95 -18.24
CA HIS A 380 -9.93 -5.04 -18.36
C HIS A 380 -10.31 -6.52 -18.36
N HIS A 381 -11.00 -6.95 -17.30
CA HIS A 381 -11.50 -8.31 -17.17
C HIS A 381 -12.83 -8.29 -16.43
N LYS A 382 -13.75 -9.20 -16.77
CA LYS A 382 -15.10 -9.26 -16.18
C LYS A 382 -15.09 -9.47 -14.66
N ASN A 383 -14.02 -10.06 -14.11
CA ASN A 383 -13.85 -10.34 -12.69
C ASN A 383 -12.79 -9.47 -12.00
N LEU A 384 -12.41 -8.33 -12.59
CA LEU A 384 -11.56 -7.32 -11.96
C LEU A 384 -12.33 -6.00 -11.92
N VAL A 385 -12.22 -5.26 -10.82
CA VAL A 385 -12.88 -3.95 -10.70
C VAL A 385 -12.21 -2.97 -11.65
N ARG A 386 -13.02 -2.34 -12.50
CA ARG A 386 -12.55 -1.43 -13.55
C ARG A 386 -12.28 -0.03 -13.01
N LEU A 387 -11.04 0.42 -13.19
CA LEU A 387 -10.68 1.83 -13.01
C LEU A 387 -11.24 2.67 -14.18
N VAL A 388 -12.17 3.56 -13.86
CA VAL A 388 -12.81 4.46 -14.83
C VAL A 388 -11.93 5.68 -15.11
N GLY A 389 -11.26 6.20 -14.08
CA GLY A 389 -10.27 7.26 -14.23
C GLY A 389 -9.70 7.74 -12.90
N TYR A 390 -8.98 8.86 -12.93
CA TYR A 390 -8.20 9.33 -11.79
C TYR A 390 -8.13 10.86 -11.72
N CYS A 391 -7.87 11.37 -10.53
CA CYS A 391 -7.53 12.77 -10.24
C CYS A 391 -6.10 12.81 -9.69
N ASP A 392 -5.31 13.73 -10.23
CA ASP A 392 -3.92 13.98 -9.86
C ASP A 392 -3.74 15.50 -9.89
N GLU A 393 -4.07 16.20 -8.80
CA GLU A 393 -3.98 17.67 -8.71
C GLU A 393 -3.25 18.09 -7.43
N GLY A 394 -1.92 18.15 -7.50
CA GLY A 394 -1.07 18.46 -6.35
C GLY A 394 -1.21 17.36 -5.30
N GLU A 395 -1.62 17.75 -4.09
CA GLU A 395 -1.88 16.84 -2.98
C GLU A 395 -3.22 16.08 -3.11
N ASN A 396 -4.07 16.46 -4.05
CA ASN A 396 -5.40 15.88 -4.22
C ASN A 396 -5.39 14.71 -5.20
N LEU A 397 -5.28 13.50 -4.65
CA LEU A 397 -5.26 12.25 -5.41
C LEU A 397 -6.56 11.49 -5.23
N ALA A 398 -7.19 11.07 -6.32
CA ALA A 398 -8.37 10.22 -6.25
C ALA A 398 -8.44 9.21 -7.41
N LEU A 399 -9.02 8.05 -7.15
CA LEU A 399 -9.27 6.99 -8.12
C LEU A 399 -10.77 6.76 -8.23
N LYS A 400 -11.28 6.74 -9.45
CA LYS A 400 -12.70 6.54 -9.76
C LYS A 400 -12.90 5.16 -10.38
N TYR A 401 -13.70 4.33 -9.74
CA TYR A 401 -14.04 2.97 -10.15
C TYR A 401 -15.52 2.84 -10.50
N GLU A 402 -15.86 1.74 -11.17
CA GLU A 402 -17.25 1.29 -11.22
C GLU A 402 -17.80 1.04 -9.81
N TYR A 403 -19.07 1.32 -9.61
CA TYR A 403 -19.72 1.11 -8.32
C TYR A 403 -20.09 -0.37 -8.11
N MET A 404 -19.72 -0.91 -6.94
CA MET A 404 -20.00 -2.29 -6.55
C MET A 404 -21.14 -2.31 -5.53
N ALA A 405 -22.38 -2.36 -6.03
CA ALA A 405 -23.60 -2.12 -5.25
C ALA A 405 -23.77 -3.04 -4.03
N ASN A 406 -23.27 -4.27 -4.11
CA ASN A 406 -23.46 -5.28 -3.09
C ASN A 406 -22.29 -5.38 -2.08
N GLY A 407 -21.29 -4.49 -2.13
CA GLY A 407 -20.20 -4.50 -1.14
C GLY A 407 -19.23 -5.67 -1.31
N ASP A 408 -18.55 -6.06 -0.23
CA ASP A 408 -17.55 -7.12 -0.24
C ASP A 408 -18.07 -8.49 0.23
N LEU A 409 -17.39 -9.57 -0.17
CA LEU A 409 -17.77 -10.95 0.13
C LEU A 409 -17.81 -11.26 1.64
N ARG A 410 -16.96 -10.63 2.46
CA ARG A 410 -16.91 -10.88 3.91
C ARG A 410 -18.17 -10.37 4.62
N GLU A 411 -18.74 -9.24 4.18
CA GLU A 411 -20.01 -8.72 4.70
C GLU A 411 -21.17 -9.71 4.49
N HIS A 412 -21.22 -10.39 3.34
CA HIS A 412 -22.28 -11.37 3.05
C HIS A 412 -22.12 -12.68 3.81
N MET A 413 -20.88 -13.11 4.09
CA MET A 413 -20.64 -14.29 4.91
C MET A 413 -20.95 -14.04 6.39
N SER A 414 -20.62 -12.85 6.91
CA SER A 414 -20.88 -12.51 8.32
C SER A 414 -22.38 -12.33 8.64
N GLY A 415 -23.17 -11.92 7.65
CA GLY A 415 -24.61 -11.64 7.80
C GLY A 415 -24.92 -10.19 8.18
N ASN A 416 -23.92 -9.30 8.18
CA ASN A 416 -24.04 -7.91 8.63
C ASN A 416 -24.94 -7.04 7.72
N ARG A 417 -25.22 -7.48 6.49
CA ARG A 417 -26.11 -6.76 5.56
C ARG A 417 -27.59 -7.11 5.67
N GLY A 418 -28.00 -7.94 6.63
CA GLY A 418 -29.42 -8.30 6.83
C GLY A 418 -30.04 -9.13 5.69
N GLY A 419 -29.21 -9.66 4.79
CA GLY A 419 -29.62 -10.60 3.74
C GLY A 419 -29.56 -12.07 4.18
N SER A 420 -30.09 -12.97 3.36
CA SER A 420 -29.93 -14.42 3.56
C SER A 420 -28.46 -14.82 3.51
N ILE A 421 -28.05 -15.71 4.41
CA ILE A 421 -26.70 -16.32 4.40
C ILE A 421 -26.45 -16.93 3.02
N LEU A 422 -25.27 -16.67 2.44
CA LEU A 422 -24.90 -17.27 1.15
C LEU A 422 -24.82 -18.78 1.28
N ASN A 423 -25.57 -19.49 0.44
CA ASN A 423 -25.46 -20.95 0.29
C ASN A 423 -24.10 -21.33 -0.32
N TRP A 424 -23.76 -22.61 -0.23
CA TRP A 424 -22.44 -23.10 -0.65
C TRP A 424 -22.19 -22.89 -2.16
N GLU A 425 -23.18 -23.17 -3.00
CA GLU A 425 -23.11 -22.97 -4.45
C GLU A 425 -22.76 -21.51 -4.81
N THR A 426 -23.40 -20.54 -4.16
CA THR A 426 -23.13 -19.11 -4.39
C THR A 426 -21.74 -18.71 -3.92
N ARG A 427 -21.28 -19.22 -2.77
CA ARG A 427 -19.90 -18.98 -2.29
C ARG A 427 -18.87 -19.49 -3.30
N LEU A 428 -19.05 -20.71 -3.82
CA LEU A 428 -18.19 -21.29 -4.84
C LEU A 428 -18.19 -20.45 -6.13
N LYS A 429 -19.36 -20.04 -6.63
CA LYS A 429 -19.46 -19.18 -7.81
C LYS A 429 -18.67 -17.88 -7.67
N MET A 430 -18.78 -17.21 -6.51
CA MET A 430 -18.06 -15.96 -6.24
C MET A 430 -16.55 -16.18 -6.22
N VAL A 431 -16.07 -17.26 -5.59
CA VAL A 431 -14.64 -17.55 -5.51
C VAL A 431 -14.06 -18.06 -6.83
N VAL A 432 -14.80 -18.83 -7.63
CA VAL A 432 -14.44 -19.16 -9.02
C VAL A 432 -14.23 -17.87 -9.83
N GLN A 433 -15.15 -16.92 -9.73
CA GLN A 433 -15.07 -15.64 -10.43
C GLN A 433 -13.83 -14.84 -9.99
N SER A 434 -13.54 -14.75 -8.69
CA SER A 434 -12.33 -14.11 -8.19
C SER A 434 -11.05 -14.83 -8.65
N ALA A 435 -11.05 -16.16 -8.67
CA ALA A 435 -9.93 -16.97 -9.16
C ALA A 435 -9.65 -16.70 -10.65
N GLN A 436 -10.70 -16.58 -11.48
CA GLN A 436 -10.57 -16.23 -12.91
C GLN A 436 -9.96 -14.83 -13.09
N GLY A 437 -10.33 -13.87 -12.23
CA GLY A 437 -9.70 -12.56 -12.21
C GLY A 437 -8.20 -12.63 -11.91
N LEU A 438 -7.83 -13.39 -10.89
CA LEU A 438 -6.44 -13.56 -10.47
C LEU A 438 -5.61 -14.35 -11.48
N GLU A 439 -6.17 -15.39 -12.09
CA GLU A 439 -5.58 -16.12 -13.22
C GLU A 439 -5.28 -15.17 -14.40
N TYR A 440 -6.22 -14.28 -14.73
CA TYR A 440 -6.00 -13.29 -15.79
C TYR A 440 -4.82 -12.35 -15.47
N LEU A 441 -4.61 -11.97 -14.20
CA LEU A 441 -3.45 -11.16 -13.81
C LEU A 441 -2.12 -11.91 -14.00
N HIS A 442 -2.09 -13.21 -13.67
CA HIS A 442 -0.89 -14.03 -13.75
C HIS A 442 -0.56 -14.46 -15.19
N ASN A 443 -1.56 -14.86 -15.96
CA ASN A 443 -1.36 -15.51 -17.26
C ASN A 443 -1.86 -14.68 -18.45
N GLY A 444 -2.87 -13.84 -18.24
CA GLY A 444 -3.49 -13.02 -19.28
C GLY A 444 -2.78 -11.68 -19.52
N CYS A 445 -2.04 -11.18 -18.53
CA CYS A 445 -1.34 -9.90 -18.59
C CYS A 445 0.12 -10.06 -19.02
N LYS A 446 0.61 -9.11 -19.81
CA LYS A 446 2.02 -9.05 -20.24
C LYS A 446 2.60 -7.67 -19.95
N PRO A 447 3.59 -7.55 -19.06
CA PRO A 447 4.10 -8.60 -18.16
C PRO A 447 3.04 -9.11 -17.16
N PRO A 448 3.20 -10.32 -16.57
CA PRO A 448 2.36 -10.80 -15.49
C PRO A 448 2.28 -9.81 -14.33
N MET A 449 1.15 -9.81 -13.62
CA MET A 449 0.93 -8.95 -12.45
C MET A 449 0.57 -9.77 -11.23
N ILE A 450 1.14 -9.39 -10.09
CA ILE A 450 0.91 -9.98 -8.77
C ILE A 450 0.06 -9.00 -7.97
N HIS A 451 -1.06 -9.46 -7.41
CA HIS A 451 -2.01 -8.62 -6.69
C HIS A 451 -1.50 -8.21 -5.31
N ARG A 452 -0.93 -9.17 -4.55
CA ARG A 452 -0.25 -9.00 -3.25
C ARG A 452 -1.15 -8.69 -2.04
N ASP A 453 -2.46 -8.57 -2.25
CA ASP A 453 -3.43 -8.29 -1.19
C ASP A 453 -4.78 -8.99 -1.45
N VAL A 454 -4.71 -10.26 -1.83
CA VAL A 454 -5.89 -11.09 -2.09
C VAL A 454 -6.55 -11.45 -0.76
N LYS A 455 -7.79 -11.01 -0.55
CA LYS A 455 -8.58 -11.27 0.65
C LYS A 455 -10.08 -11.11 0.38
N THR A 456 -10.93 -11.64 1.25
CA THR A 456 -12.39 -11.61 1.06
C THR A 456 -12.98 -10.21 1.05
N THR A 457 -12.38 -9.26 1.77
CA THR A 457 -12.79 -7.83 1.74
C THR A 457 -12.39 -7.08 0.47
N ASN A 458 -11.47 -7.65 -0.33
CA ASN A 458 -11.09 -7.14 -1.65
C ASN A 458 -11.84 -7.84 -2.79
N ILE A 459 -12.79 -8.74 -2.48
CA ILE A 459 -13.68 -9.37 -3.47
C ILE A 459 -15.03 -8.67 -3.38
N LEU A 460 -15.32 -7.80 -4.36
CA LEU A 460 -16.51 -6.96 -4.39
C LEU A 460 -17.60 -7.54 -5.30
N LEU A 461 -18.86 -7.23 -4.99
CA LEU A 461 -20.04 -7.72 -5.69
C LEU A 461 -20.79 -6.58 -6.39
N ASN A 462 -21.04 -6.71 -7.70
CA ASN A 462 -21.84 -5.73 -8.47
C ASN A 462 -23.35 -5.94 -8.25
N GLU A 463 -24.22 -5.15 -8.90
CA GLU A 463 -25.68 -5.26 -8.74
C GLU A 463 -26.25 -6.63 -9.12
N HIS A 464 -25.52 -7.41 -9.92
CA HIS A 464 -25.89 -8.76 -10.37
C HIS A 464 -25.25 -9.87 -9.52
N PHE A 465 -24.68 -9.55 -8.35
CA PHE A 465 -23.94 -10.49 -7.48
C PHE A 465 -22.76 -11.19 -8.18
N GLN A 466 -22.15 -10.55 -9.17
CA GLN A 466 -20.91 -11.03 -9.78
C GLN A 466 -19.72 -10.50 -8.98
N ALA A 467 -18.81 -11.41 -8.65
CA ALA A 467 -17.58 -11.12 -7.93
C ALA A 467 -16.50 -10.55 -8.84
N LYS A 468 -15.88 -9.47 -8.35
CA LYS A 468 -14.73 -8.81 -8.96
C LYS A 468 -13.66 -8.53 -7.91
N LEU A 469 -12.42 -8.85 -8.23
CA LEU A 469 -11.27 -8.55 -7.38
C LEU A 469 -10.91 -7.06 -7.47
N ALA A 470 -10.64 -6.43 -6.33
CA ALA A 470 -10.43 -5.00 -6.16
C ALA A 470 -9.15 -4.70 -5.35
N ASP A 471 -8.80 -3.41 -5.27
CA ASP A 471 -7.69 -2.86 -4.48
C ASP A 471 -6.28 -3.29 -4.95
N PHE A 472 -5.82 -2.66 -6.03
CA PHE A 472 -4.55 -2.99 -6.68
C PHE A 472 -3.41 -2.07 -6.23
N GLY A 473 -3.59 -1.33 -5.13
CA GLY A 473 -2.59 -0.36 -4.64
C GLY A 473 -1.24 -1.01 -4.36
N LEU A 474 -1.23 -2.25 -3.88
CA LEU A 474 0.00 -3.01 -3.59
C LEU A 474 0.52 -3.83 -4.78
N SER A 475 -0.23 -3.89 -5.88
CA SER A 475 0.06 -4.76 -7.02
C SER A 475 1.36 -4.38 -7.73
N ARG A 476 2.01 -5.37 -8.33
CA ARG A 476 3.26 -5.20 -9.06
C ARG A 476 3.29 -6.03 -10.33
N SER A 477 3.87 -5.47 -11.39
CA SER A 477 4.25 -6.23 -12.57
C SER A 477 5.69 -6.74 -12.48
N PHE A 478 5.98 -7.84 -13.18
CA PHE A 478 7.37 -8.26 -13.38
C PHE A 478 8.10 -7.24 -14.28
N PRO A 479 9.30 -6.78 -13.88
CA PRO A 479 10.04 -5.78 -14.65
C PRO A 479 10.62 -6.33 -15.97
N VAL A 480 10.83 -7.65 -16.07
CA VAL A 480 11.40 -8.32 -17.26
C VAL A 480 10.64 -9.62 -17.57
N GLU A 481 10.33 -9.89 -18.85
CA GLU A 481 9.75 -11.17 -19.27
C GLU A 481 10.71 -12.32 -18.95
N GLY A 482 10.24 -13.31 -18.17
CA GLY A 482 11.00 -14.51 -17.80
C GLY A 482 11.59 -14.52 -16.38
N GLU A 483 11.44 -13.45 -15.60
CA GLU A 483 11.74 -13.49 -14.17
C GLU A 483 10.74 -14.36 -13.40
N THR A 484 11.23 -15.14 -12.44
CA THR A 484 10.41 -16.04 -11.60
C THR A 484 9.97 -15.40 -10.28
N HIS A 485 10.56 -14.27 -9.90
CA HIS A 485 10.25 -13.54 -8.67
C HIS A 485 10.70 -12.08 -8.76
N VAL A 486 10.10 -11.23 -7.92
CA VAL A 486 10.43 -9.82 -7.72
C VAL A 486 10.92 -9.63 -6.28
N SER A 487 12.16 -9.16 -6.10
CA SER A 487 12.67 -8.80 -4.77
C SER A 487 12.07 -7.46 -4.33
N THR A 488 11.27 -7.45 -3.26
CA THR A 488 10.60 -6.23 -2.79
C THR A 488 10.31 -6.26 -1.30
N VAL A 489 10.23 -5.07 -0.68
CA VAL A 489 9.78 -4.88 0.72
C VAL A 489 8.50 -5.66 0.95
N VAL A 490 8.33 -6.30 2.10
CA VAL A 490 7.10 -7.04 2.42
C VAL A 490 5.91 -6.09 2.57
N ALA A 491 4.80 -6.37 1.88
CA ALA A 491 3.51 -5.72 2.12
C ALA A 491 2.36 -6.70 1.83
N GLY A 492 1.22 -6.48 2.48
CA GLY A 492 0.02 -7.30 2.39
C GLY A 492 -0.72 -7.34 3.73
N THR A 493 -1.88 -7.99 3.77
CA THR A 493 -2.68 -8.11 5.00
C THR A 493 -2.19 -9.26 5.91
N PRO A 494 -1.95 -9.01 7.22
CA PRO A 494 -1.62 -10.08 8.17
C PRO A 494 -2.65 -11.21 8.16
N GLY A 495 -2.18 -12.46 8.16
CA GLY A 495 -3.02 -13.66 8.07
C GLY A 495 -3.19 -14.19 6.64
N TYR A 496 -3.09 -13.33 5.61
CA TYR A 496 -3.11 -13.73 4.19
C TYR A 496 -1.70 -13.85 3.60
N LEU A 497 -0.73 -13.18 4.23
CA LEU A 497 0.62 -13.04 3.72
C LEU A 497 1.36 -14.38 3.57
N ASP A 498 1.97 -14.57 2.39
CA ASP A 498 2.80 -15.73 2.09
C ASP A 498 4.05 -15.78 2.99
N PRO A 499 4.27 -16.88 3.76
CA PRO A 499 5.40 -17.01 4.66
C PRO A 499 6.75 -17.11 3.92
N GLU A 500 6.79 -17.60 2.69
CA GLU A 500 8.03 -17.63 1.90
C GLU A 500 8.41 -16.23 1.48
N TYR A 501 7.46 -15.47 0.92
CA TYR A 501 7.64 -14.06 0.60
C TYR A 501 8.04 -13.24 1.84
N TYR A 502 7.38 -13.44 2.98
CA TYR A 502 7.70 -12.75 4.23
C TYR A 502 9.16 -12.98 4.68
N ARG A 503 9.68 -14.20 4.52
CA ARG A 503 11.04 -14.54 4.97
C ARG A 503 12.13 -14.16 3.97
N THR A 504 11.83 -14.23 2.67
CA THR A 504 12.83 -14.11 1.60
C THR A 504 12.80 -12.76 0.88
N ASN A 505 11.73 -11.98 1.05
CA ASN A 505 11.41 -10.81 0.22
C ASN A 505 11.20 -11.15 -1.28
N TRP A 506 11.08 -12.43 -1.63
CA TRP A 506 10.83 -12.88 -3.00
C TRP A 506 9.33 -12.99 -3.23
N LEU A 507 8.80 -12.02 -3.98
CA LEU A 507 7.40 -12.00 -4.38
C LEU A 507 7.25 -12.71 -5.72
N ASN A 508 6.34 -13.67 -5.83
CA ASN A 508 5.98 -14.30 -7.10
C ASN A 508 4.46 -14.50 -7.18
N GLU A 509 3.96 -14.99 -8.32
CA GLU A 509 2.53 -15.25 -8.53
C GLU A 509 1.97 -16.27 -7.54
N LYS A 510 2.81 -17.16 -7.00
CA LYS A 510 2.42 -18.15 -5.99
C LYS A 510 2.21 -17.54 -4.60
N SER A 511 2.63 -16.31 -4.36
CA SER A 511 2.27 -15.57 -3.15
C SER A 511 0.79 -15.19 -3.14
N ASP A 512 0.21 -14.88 -4.31
CA ASP A 512 -1.23 -14.68 -4.45
C ASP A 512 -1.99 -16.00 -4.28
N VAL A 513 -1.46 -17.12 -4.78
CA VAL A 513 -2.04 -18.47 -4.58
C VAL A 513 -2.14 -18.80 -3.09
N TYR A 514 -1.10 -18.50 -2.32
CA TYR A 514 -1.13 -18.67 -0.85
C TYR A 514 -2.19 -17.78 -0.19
N SER A 515 -2.30 -16.52 -0.62
CA SER A 515 -3.32 -15.59 -0.10
C SER A 515 -4.74 -16.08 -0.43
N PHE A 516 -4.93 -16.60 -1.65
CA PHE A 516 -6.20 -17.15 -2.14
C PHE A 516 -6.65 -18.40 -1.38
N ARG A 517 -5.71 -19.20 -0.85
CA ARG A 517 -6.06 -20.27 0.11
C ARG A 517 -6.82 -19.75 1.32
N ILE A 518 -6.41 -18.61 1.87
CA ILE A 518 -7.07 -18.07 3.07
C ILE A 518 -8.50 -17.64 2.72
N VAL A 519 -8.71 -17.10 1.51
CA VAL A 519 -10.06 -16.86 0.97
C VAL A 519 -10.89 -18.16 0.93
N LEU A 520 -10.31 -19.27 0.45
CA LEU A 520 -10.99 -20.58 0.45
C LEU A 520 -11.38 -21.03 1.85
N LEU A 521 -10.46 -20.95 2.81
CA LEU A 521 -10.73 -21.33 4.20
C LEU A 521 -11.80 -20.43 4.84
N GLU A 522 -11.80 -19.13 4.54
CA GLU A 522 -12.85 -18.23 5.02
C GLU A 522 -14.23 -18.57 4.46
N ILE A 523 -14.37 -18.88 3.16
CA ILE A 523 -15.69 -19.22 2.60
C ILE A 523 -16.22 -20.55 3.14
N ILE A 524 -15.34 -21.50 3.43
CA ILE A 524 -15.69 -22.83 3.94
C ILE A 524 -16.13 -22.71 5.41
N THR A 525 -15.34 -22.01 6.22
CA THR A 525 -15.48 -22.04 7.68
C THR A 525 -16.29 -20.86 8.23
N ASN A 526 -16.34 -19.73 7.49
CA ASN A 526 -16.82 -18.42 7.93
C ASN A 526 -16.16 -17.92 9.24
N GLN A 527 -14.98 -18.43 9.56
CA GLN A 527 -14.24 -18.11 10.77
C GLN A 527 -13.29 -16.92 10.57
N PRO A 528 -12.96 -16.16 11.63
CA PRO A 528 -11.89 -15.17 11.57
C PRO A 528 -10.55 -15.80 11.18
N VAL A 529 -9.81 -15.14 10.29
CA VAL A 529 -8.49 -15.57 9.81
C VAL A 529 -7.47 -15.65 10.95
N ILE A 530 -7.52 -14.69 11.88
CA ILE A 530 -6.72 -14.65 13.09
C ILE A 530 -7.67 -14.61 14.29
N ASN A 531 -7.57 -15.59 15.18
CA ASN A 531 -8.34 -15.65 16.42
C ASN A 531 -7.44 -16.09 17.58
N GLN A 532 -7.06 -15.15 18.44
CA GLN A 532 -6.15 -15.38 19.57
C GLN A 532 -6.72 -16.36 20.63
N ASN A 533 -8.03 -16.62 20.62
CA ASN A 533 -8.65 -17.53 21.57
C ASN A 533 -8.56 -19.00 21.14
N ARG A 534 -8.06 -19.29 19.93
CA ARG A 534 -7.80 -20.66 19.45
C ARG A 534 -6.43 -21.13 19.89
N GLU A 535 -6.29 -22.45 20.09
CA GLU A 535 -4.98 -23.08 20.28
C GLU A 535 -4.02 -22.77 19.13
N LYS A 536 -4.54 -22.75 17.89
CA LYS A 536 -3.86 -22.27 16.70
C LYS A 536 -4.51 -20.96 16.23
N PRO A 537 -3.86 -19.80 16.42
CA PRO A 537 -4.46 -18.51 16.12
C PRO A 537 -4.82 -18.31 14.65
N TYR A 538 -4.02 -18.88 13.74
CA TYR A 538 -4.24 -18.77 12.31
C TYR A 538 -5.20 -19.85 11.80
N ILE A 539 -6.21 -19.44 11.03
CA ILE A 539 -7.22 -20.33 10.44
C ILE A 539 -6.60 -21.52 9.68
N ALA A 540 -5.51 -21.24 8.96
CA ALA A 540 -4.69 -22.18 8.22
C ALA A 540 -4.18 -23.35 9.07
N GLU A 541 -3.70 -23.07 10.27
CA GLU A 541 -3.14 -24.06 11.19
C GLU A 541 -4.25 -24.80 11.92
N TRP A 542 -5.31 -24.08 12.30
CA TRP A 542 -6.49 -24.65 12.94
C TRP A 542 -7.19 -25.69 12.06
N VAL A 543 -7.43 -25.38 10.78
CA VAL A 543 -8.01 -26.34 9.81
C VAL A 543 -7.08 -27.55 9.64
N GLY A 544 -5.76 -27.35 9.66
CA GLY A 544 -4.80 -28.45 9.63
C GLY A 544 -4.96 -29.44 10.78
N VAL A 545 -5.21 -28.97 12.00
CA VAL A 545 -5.49 -29.82 13.17
C VAL A 545 -6.81 -30.58 12.99
N MET A 546 -7.89 -29.88 12.61
CA MET A 546 -9.21 -30.50 12.41
C MET A 546 -9.18 -31.62 11.35
N LEU A 547 -8.38 -31.45 10.30
CA LEU A 547 -8.16 -32.48 9.29
C LEU A 547 -7.44 -33.72 9.83
N THR A 548 -6.47 -33.55 10.74
CA THR A 548 -5.80 -34.71 11.37
C THR A 548 -6.71 -35.50 12.30
N GLU A 549 -7.76 -34.85 12.83
CA GLU A 549 -8.79 -35.47 13.67
C GLU A 549 -9.93 -36.11 12.85
N GLY A 550 -9.96 -35.86 11.53
CA GLY A 550 -10.97 -36.40 10.61
C GLY A 550 -12.32 -35.68 10.66
N ASP A 551 -12.36 -34.47 11.21
CA ASP A 551 -13.60 -33.78 11.55
C ASP A 551 -13.94 -32.65 10.56
N ILE A 552 -14.40 -33.03 9.35
CA ILE A 552 -14.80 -32.03 8.36
C ILE A 552 -16.06 -31.27 8.78
N GLN A 553 -16.98 -31.91 9.50
CA GLN A 553 -18.24 -31.29 9.92
C GLN A 553 -18.00 -30.07 10.82
N ASN A 554 -16.96 -30.10 11.65
CA ASN A 554 -16.56 -28.96 12.47
C ASN A 554 -15.70 -27.91 11.74
N ILE A 555 -15.26 -28.19 10.51
CA ILE A 555 -14.58 -27.20 9.65
C ILE A 555 -15.63 -26.32 8.92
N VAL A 556 -16.73 -26.91 8.46
CA VAL A 556 -17.72 -26.22 7.63
C VAL A 556 -18.54 -25.21 8.44
N ASP A 557 -18.86 -24.08 7.84
CA ASP A 557 -19.73 -23.06 8.42
C ASP A 557 -21.07 -23.68 8.87
N PRO A 558 -21.37 -23.69 10.18
CA PRO A 558 -22.61 -24.27 10.70
C PRO A 558 -23.85 -23.54 10.18
N LYS A 559 -23.72 -22.29 9.72
CA LYS A 559 -24.81 -21.53 9.09
C LYS A 559 -25.24 -22.07 7.72
N LEU A 560 -24.46 -22.97 7.12
CA LEU A 560 -24.89 -23.68 5.91
C LEU A 560 -25.92 -24.77 6.20
N LEU A 561 -26.15 -25.14 7.47
CA LEU A 561 -27.21 -26.08 7.91
C LEU A 561 -27.18 -27.44 7.18
N GLY A 562 -26.00 -27.89 6.76
CA GLY A 562 -25.84 -29.14 5.98
C GLY A 562 -26.26 -29.03 4.51
N ASP A 563 -26.59 -27.83 4.02
CA ASP A 563 -26.93 -27.59 2.63
C ASP A 563 -25.69 -27.41 1.75
N TYR A 564 -24.95 -28.50 1.57
CA TYR A 564 -23.80 -28.61 0.69
C TYR A 564 -23.54 -30.09 0.34
N ASP A 565 -22.90 -30.34 -0.80
CA ASP A 565 -22.32 -31.65 -1.08
C ASP A 565 -21.00 -31.82 -0.32
N SER A 566 -20.89 -32.89 0.47
CA SER A 566 -19.69 -33.15 1.27
C SER A 566 -18.45 -33.41 0.41
N GLY A 567 -18.60 -33.97 -0.79
CA GLY A 567 -17.50 -34.16 -1.74
C GLY A 567 -17.02 -32.83 -2.33
N SER A 568 -17.94 -31.93 -2.67
CA SER A 568 -17.62 -30.56 -3.11
C SER A 568 -16.83 -29.79 -2.05
N VAL A 569 -17.29 -29.81 -0.79
CA VAL A 569 -16.57 -29.14 0.31
C VAL A 569 -15.22 -29.80 0.58
N TRP A 570 -15.15 -31.14 0.58
CA TRP A 570 -13.89 -31.86 0.78
C TRP A 570 -12.84 -31.47 -0.26
N ARG A 571 -13.21 -31.43 -1.55
CA ARG A 571 -12.31 -30.98 -2.61
C ARG A 571 -11.88 -29.52 -2.44
N ALA A 572 -12.78 -28.63 -2.02
CA ALA A 572 -12.43 -27.24 -1.75
C ALA A 572 -11.42 -27.11 -0.59
N VAL A 573 -11.55 -27.94 0.45
CA VAL A 573 -10.57 -28.02 1.54
C VAL A 573 -9.24 -28.59 1.04
N GLU A 574 -9.24 -29.67 0.27
CA GLU A 574 -8.03 -30.25 -0.33
C GLU A 574 -7.30 -29.23 -1.20
N LEU A 575 -8.02 -28.50 -2.04
CA LEU A 575 -7.48 -27.43 -2.86
C LEU A 575 -6.84 -26.34 -1.99
N ALA A 576 -7.55 -25.87 -0.94
CA ALA A 576 -7.00 -24.91 0.01
C ALA A 576 -5.71 -25.43 0.68
N MET A 577 -5.65 -26.72 1.00
CA MET A 577 -4.46 -27.33 1.60
C MET A 577 -3.32 -27.54 0.59
N SER A 578 -3.59 -27.76 -0.69
CA SER A 578 -2.54 -27.82 -1.73
C SER A 578 -1.81 -26.47 -1.90
N CYS A 579 -2.55 -25.37 -1.73
CA CYS A 579 -2.03 -24.00 -1.76
C CYS A 579 -1.22 -23.62 -0.50
N LEU A 580 -1.22 -24.44 0.57
CA LEU A 580 -0.45 -24.20 1.81
C LEU A 580 1.05 -24.46 1.66
N ASN A 581 1.51 -25.08 0.56
CA ASN A 581 2.87 -25.61 0.50
C ASN A 581 3.92 -24.55 0.91
N PRO A 582 4.83 -24.86 1.87
CA PRO A 582 5.84 -23.91 2.32
C PRO A 582 6.75 -23.39 1.21
N SER A 583 6.91 -24.16 0.13
CA SER A 583 7.62 -23.74 -1.07
C SER A 583 6.63 -23.40 -2.19
N SER A 584 6.74 -22.18 -2.72
CA SER A 584 5.97 -21.69 -3.87
C SER A 584 6.03 -22.63 -5.08
N ALA A 585 7.18 -23.26 -5.32
CA ALA A 585 7.40 -24.18 -6.44
C ALA A 585 6.47 -25.41 -6.43
N ARG A 586 5.90 -25.76 -5.27
CA ARG A 586 4.98 -26.90 -5.11
C ARG A 586 3.52 -26.48 -4.96
N ARG A 587 3.22 -25.18 -4.96
CA ARG A 587 1.84 -24.70 -4.97
C ARG A 587 1.27 -24.81 -6.39
N PRO A 588 -0.04 -25.06 -6.56
CA PRO A 588 -0.67 -25.00 -7.87
C PRO A 588 -0.58 -23.58 -8.46
N THR A 589 -0.75 -23.46 -9.78
CA THR A 589 -0.97 -22.20 -10.49
C THR A 589 -2.43 -21.77 -10.34
N MET A 590 -2.74 -20.50 -10.56
CA MET A 590 -4.14 -20.07 -10.55
C MET A 590 -4.99 -20.74 -11.62
N SER A 591 -4.42 -21.18 -12.75
CA SER A 591 -5.14 -21.97 -13.76
C SER A 591 -5.55 -23.35 -13.25
N GLU A 592 -4.68 -24.02 -12.51
CA GLU A 592 -5.01 -25.29 -11.84
C GLU A 592 -6.08 -25.05 -10.76
N VAL A 593 -5.94 -24.00 -9.95
CA VAL A 593 -6.94 -23.61 -8.93
C VAL A 593 -8.31 -23.34 -9.56
N VAL A 594 -8.37 -22.59 -10.67
CA VAL A 594 -9.63 -22.32 -11.40
C VAL A 594 -10.24 -23.61 -11.93
N THR A 595 -9.43 -24.53 -12.46
CA THR A 595 -9.91 -25.83 -12.97
C THR A 595 -10.56 -26.64 -11.86
N GLU A 596 -9.87 -26.82 -10.74
CA GLU A 596 -10.37 -27.58 -9.57
C GLU A 596 -11.64 -26.95 -8.97
N LEU A 597 -11.70 -25.62 -8.87
CA LEU A 597 -12.90 -24.95 -8.38
C LEU A 597 -14.12 -25.10 -9.31
N ASN A 598 -13.91 -25.08 -10.62
CA ASN A 598 -14.99 -25.34 -11.58
C ASN A 598 -15.51 -26.77 -11.43
N GLU A 599 -14.65 -27.74 -11.17
CA GLU A 599 -15.08 -29.10 -10.87
C GLU A 599 -15.88 -29.18 -9.56
N CYS A 600 -15.42 -28.51 -8.50
CA CYS A 600 -16.15 -28.44 -7.22
C CYS A 600 -17.56 -27.86 -7.41
N LEU A 601 -17.67 -26.79 -8.21
CA LEU A 601 -18.94 -26.15 -8.52
C LEU A 601 -19.84 -27.02 -9.40
N ALA A 602 -19.28 -27.71 -10.40
CA ALA A 602 -20.04 -28.65 -11.22
C ALA A 602 -20.61 -29.81 -10.40
N TYR A 603 -19.85 -30.29 -9.43
CA TYR A 603 -20.29 -31.33 -8.49
C TYR A 603 -21.47 -30.85 -7.64
N GLU A 604 -21.39 -29.64 -7.07
CA GLU A 604 -22.49 -29.06 -6.29
C GLU A 604 -23.76 -28.85 -7.14
N ASN A 605 -23.62 -28.33 -8.36
CA ASN A 605 -24.77 -28.10 -9.25
C ASN A 605 -25.48 -29.42 -9.63
N SER A 606 -24.74 -30.54 -9.69
CA SER A 606 -25.32 -31.85 -9.99
C SER A 606 -26.22 -32.38 -8.85
N ARG A 607 -25.96 -31.97 -7.60
CA ARG A 607 -26.80 -32.28 -6.43
C ARG A 607 -28.16 -31.61 -6.55
N GLU A 608 -28.21 -30.31 -6.88
CA GLU A 608 -29.46 -29.55 -7.05
C GLU A 608 -30.34 -30.07 -8.20
N GLY A 609 -29.73 -30.48 -9.32
CA GLY A 609 -30.46 -31.09 -10.44
C GLY A 609 -31.11 -32.44 -10.10
N THR A 610 -30.61 -33.14 -9.08
CA THR A 610 -31.15 -34.44 -8.62
C THR A 610 -32.28 -34.26 -7.61
N SER A 611 -32.21 -33.24 -6.75
CA SER A 611 -33.29 -32.89 -5.79
C SER A 611 -34.52 -32.27 -6.45
N GLN A 612 -34.35 -31.49 -7.55
CA GLN A 612 -35.50 -31.00 -8.35
C GLN A 612 -36.22 -32.11 -9.13
N ASN A 613 -35.49 -33.14 -9.60
CA ASN A 613 -36.09 -34.29 -10.28
C ASN A 613 -36.85 -35.26 -9.34
N MET A 614 -36.52 -35.27 -8.04
CA MET A 614 -37.29 -36.02 -7.04
C MET A 614 -38.59 -35.31 -6.62
N THR A 615 -38.62 -33.97 -6.62
CA THR A 615 -39.84 -33.20 -6.31
C THR A 615 -40.88 -33.29 -7.44
N HIS A 616 -40.45 -33.43 -8.70
CA HIS A 616 -41.35 -33.66 -9.84
C HIS A 616 -41.90 -35.10 -9.97
N ARG A 617 -41.43 -36.05 -9.13
CA ARG A 617 -41.94 -37.43 -9.11
C ARG A 617 -42.90 -37.73 -7.95
N VAL A 618 -43.23 -36.73 -7.13
CA VAL A 618 -44.15 -36.88 -5.97
C VAL A 618 -45.29 -35.85 -6.01
N LEU A 619 -45.65 -35.35 -7.20
CA LEU A 619 -46.90 -34.62 -7.42
C LEU A 619 -47.77 -35.32 -8.46
#